data_AF-A0ABD6EX41-F1
#
_entry.id   AF-A0ABD6EX41-F1
#
_cell.length_a   1.000
_cell.length_b   1.000
_cell.length_c   1.000
_cell.angle_alpha   90.00
_cell.angle_beta   90.00
_cell.angle_gamma   90.00
#
_symmetry.space_group_name_H-M   'P 1'
#
loop_
_entity.id
_entity.type
_entity.pdbx_description
1 polymer ?
#
loop_
_entity_poly.entity_id
_entity_poly.type
_entity_poly.pdbx_seq_one_letter_code
_entity_poly.pdbx_strand_id
1 'polypeptide(L)'
;MFCRNLYGAVKLGEGTFGEVYLVQYKDQRVAMKVIPIGGTYAINNESQKSFETILPEVIISKELSDLRSPTLMNRTDGFIRLVGFHLVQGTYPRALRTAWKKYAKISTSLNDDPSILPKNQHYILLCYEIGGIELEKFELDSIEQAYSITYQVAFSLLIAEEELFFEHRDLHDGNILIQKDYSVAVCRCVSRSYWYMMTIITLF
;
A
#
# COMPACT_ATOMS: atom_id res chain seq x y z
N MET A 1 -14.59 7.14 15.01
CA MET A 1 -13.73 6.51 16.03
C MET A 1 -12.65 5.74 15.29
N PHE A 2 -11.43 6.30 15.23
CA PHE A 2 -10.30 5.75 14.49
C PHE A 2 -9.90 4.36 15.03
N CYS A 3 -9.44 3.47 14.14
CA CYS A 3 -8.96 2.09 14.35
C CYS A 3 -9.07 1.58 15.81
N ARG A 4 -10.20 0.94 16.16
CA ARG A 4 -10.53 0.56 17.55
C ARG A 4 -9.52 -0.41 18.19
N ASN A 5 -8.67 -1.07 17.40
CA ASN A 5 -7.77 -2.09 17.91
C ASN A 5 -6.43 -2.12 17.15
N LEU A 6 -5.42 -1.42 17.69
CA LEU A 6 -4.02 -1.57 17.28
C LEU A 6 -3.30 -2.70 18.04
N TYR A 7 -3.97 -3.39 18.97
CA TYR A 7 -3.39 -4.52 19.69
C TYR A 7 -3.17 -5.68 18.71
N GLY A 8 -1.94 -6.18 18.67
CA GLY A 8 -1.52 -7.21 17.71
C GLY A 8 -1.01 -6.67 16.38
N ALA A 9 -0.74 -5.36 16.26
CA ALA A 9 -0.08 -4.81 15.08
C ALA A 9 1.25 -5.51 14.79
N VAL A 10 1.51 -5.78 13.51
CA VAL A 10 2.76 -6.36 13.01
C VAL A 10 3.36 -5.40 12.00
N LYS A 11 4.62 -5.01 12.15
CA LYS A 11 5.31 -4.22 11.12
C LYS A 11 5.56 -5.11 9.91
N LEU A 12 5.09 -4.68 8.74
CA LEU A 12 5.22 -5.39 7.46
C LEU A 12 6.45 -4.93 6.69
N GLY A 13 6.74 -3.63 6.76
CA GLY A 13 7.84 -3.01 6.03
C GLY A 13 7.99 -1.54 6.40
N GLU A 14 8.94 -0.91 5.74
CA GLU A 14 9.30 0.48 5.93
C GLU A 14 9.64 1.12 4.57
N GLY A 15 9.43 2.41 4.46
CA GLY A 15 9.92 3.22 3.35
C GLY A 15 10.43 4.55 3.88
N THR A 16 11.03 5.35 3.01
CA THR A 16 11.65 6.63 3.36
C THR A 16 10.70 7.55 4.15
N PHE A 17 9.44 7.62 3.71
CA PHE A 17 8.45 8.54 4.27
C PHE A 17 7.55 7.94 5.35
N GLY A 18 7.71 6.67 5.72
CA GLY A 18 6.81 6.08 6.72
C GLY A 18 6.95 4.59 6.98
N GLU A 19 6.01 4.10 7.75
CA GLU A 19 6.00 2.75 8.32
C GLU A 19 4.74 2.01 7.91
N VAL A 20 4.84 0.72 7.58
CA VAL A 20 3.68 -0.08 7.17
C VAL A 20 3.40 -1.16 8.21
N TYR A 21 2.16 -1.21 8.70
CA TYR A 21 1.71 -2.17 9.70
C TYR A 21 0.49 -2.96 9.27
N LEU A 22 0.47 -4.25 9.55
CA LEU A 22 -0.73 -5.07 9.53
C LEU A 22 -1.56 -4.76 10.78
N VAL A 23 -2.79 -4.27 10.59
CA VAL A 23 -3.72 -3.92 11.70
C VAL A 23 -5.16 -4.33 11.39
N GLN A 24 -6.02 -4.33 12.40
CA GLN A 24 -7.46 -4.57 12.25
C GLN A 24 -8.20 -3.23 12.07
N TYR A 25 -8.88 -3.04 10.94
CA TYR A 25 -9.62 -1.82 10.61
C TYR A 25 -11.00 -2.16 10.02
N LYS A 26 -12.10 -1.66 10.63
CA LYS A 26 -13.49 -1.95 10.19
C LYS A 26 -13.72 -3.45 9.91
N ASP A 27 -13.36 -4.29 10.88
CA ASP A 27 -13.55 -5.75 10.86
C ASP A 27 -12.78 -6.52 9.77
N GLN A 28 -11.86 -5.89 9.05
CA GLN A 28 -10.91 -6.55 8.15
C GLN A 28 -9.46 -6.23 8.54
N ARG A 29 -8.52 -7.10 8.13
CA ARG A 29 -7.09 -6.81 8.24
C ARG A 29 -6.64 -5.93 7.07
N VAL A 30 -5.82 -4.93 7.37
CA VAL A 30 -5.32 -3.96 6.37
C VAL A 30 -3.82 -3.73 6.56
N ALA A 31 -3.15 -3.38 5.47
CA ALA A 31 -1.82 -2.79 5.51
C ALA A 31 -1.97 -1.27 5.69
N MET A 32 -1.64 -0.77 6.88
CA MET A 32 -1.75 0.65 7.23
C MET A 32 -0.38 1.32 7.11
N LYS A 33 -0.22 2.20 6.11
CA LYS A 33 0.93 3.10 5.96
C LYS A 33 0.73 4.31 6.87
N VAL A 34 1.71 4.57 7.72
CA VAL A 34 1.73 5.65 8.73
C VAL A 34 2.79 6.66 8.34
N ILE A 35 2.37 7.87 7.97
CA ILE A 35 3.23 8.91 7.39
C ILE A 35 3.19 10.15 8.29
N PRO A 36 4.29 10.53 8.96
CA PRO A 36 4.36 11.79 9.69
C PRO A 36 4.37 12.98 8.70
N ILE A 37 3.54 13.98 8.97
CA ILE A 37 3.42 15.19 8.13
C ILE A 37 3.42 16.48 8.96
N GLY A 38 3.84 17.58 8.33
CA GLY A 38 3.73 18.93 8.90
C GLY A 38 4.56 19.17 10.17
N GLY A 39 5.45 18.25 10.54
CA GLY A 39 6.40 18.43 11.63
C GLY A 39 7.72 19.04 11.14
N THR A 40 8.42 19.73 12.03
CA THR A 40 9.74 20.33 11.77
C THR A 40 10.90 19.40 12.07
N TYR A 41 10.64 18.27 12.72
CA TYR A 41 11.65 17.25 13.02
C TYR A 41 11.88 16.39 11.77
N ALA A 42 13.12 16.34 11.31
CA ALA A 42 13.52 15.36 10.32
C ALA A 42 13.37 13.95 10.90
N ILE A 43 12.95 13.01 10.06
CA ILE A 43 12.83 11.59 10.39
C ILE A 43 13.33 10.79 9.20
N ASN A 44 14.13 9.75 9.45
CA ASN A 44 14.80 8.96 8.41
C ASN A 44 15.74 9.82 7.54
N ASN A 45 16.39 10.81 8.14
CA ASN A 45 17.18 11.86 7.47
C ASN A 45 16.42 12.73 6.46
N GLU A 46 15.09 12.68 6.45
CA GLU A 46 14.25 13.44 5.52
C GLU A 46 13.33 14.45 6.22
N SER A 47 13.01 15.53 5.51
CA SER A 47 11.99 16.47 5.95
C SER A 47 10.60 15.88 5.78
N GLN A 48 9.71 16.12 6.74
CA GLN A 48 8.34 15.63 6.64
C GLN A 48 7.60 16.33 5.50
N LYS A 49 6.76 15.58 4.79
CA LYS A 49 5.83 16.15 3.79
C LYS A 49 4.91 17.18 4.47
N SER A 50 4.58 18.28 3.78
CA SER A 50 3.58 19.22 4.25
C SER A 50 2.17 18.64 4.04
N PHE A 51 1.15 19.33 4.54
CA PHE A 51 -0.23 18.93 4.29
C PHE A 51 -0.59 18.96 2.81
N GLU A 52 -0.04 19.90 2.06
CA GLU A 52 -0.25 20.07 0.62
C GLU A 52 0.52 19.03 -0.18
N THR A 53 1.77 18.73 0.19
CA THR A 53 2.60 17.79 -0.59
C THR A 53 2.25 16.33 -0.37
N ILE A 54 1.47 15.98 0.68
CA ILE A 54 0.92 14.63 0.84
C ILE A 54 -0.39 14.41 0.06
N LEU A 55 -1.10 15.48 -0.34
CA LEU A 55 -2.40 15.33 -1.03
C LEU A 55 -2.33 14.49 -2.30
N PRO A 56 -1.33 14.63 -3.20
CA PRO A 56 -1.26 13.80 -4.40
C PRO A 56 -1.25 12.31 -4.09
N GLU A 57 -0.55 11.88 -3.03
CA GLU A 57 -0.48 10.47 -2.64
C GLU A 57 -1.86 9.94 -2.20
N VAL A 58 -2.61 10.74 -1.43
CA VAL A 58 -3.97 10.40 -0.99
C VAL A 58 -4.93 10.34 -2.17
N ILE A 59 -4.88 11.35 -3.06
CA ILE A 59 -5.76 11.46 -4.22
C ILE A 59 -5.49 10.32 -5.19
N ILE A 60 -4.24 10.09 -5.60
CA ILE A 60 -3.89 9.02 -6.54
C ILE A 60 -4.28 7.66 -5.98
N SER A 61 -4.01 7.40 -4.69
CA SER A 61 -4.44 6.15 -4.04
C SER A 61 -5.96 5.96 -4.09
N LYS A 62 -6.73 7.05 -3.97
CA LYS A 62 -8.19 6.99 -4.02
C LYS A 62 -8.70 6.77 -5.45
N GLU A 63 -8.21 7.55 -6.41
CA GLU A 63 -8.64 7.47 -7.82
C GLU A 63 -8.30 6.10 -8.43
N LEU A 64 -7.07 5.61 -8.23
CA LEU A 64 -6.67 4.27 -8.69
C LEU A 64 -7.49 3.16 -8.00
N SER A 65 -7.80 3.33 -6.71
CA SER A 65 -8.66 2.39 -5.99
C SER A 65 -10.09 2.39 -6.54
N ASP A 66 -10.59 3.50 -7.09
CA ASP A 66 -11.95 3.62 -7.61
C ASP A 66 -12.12 3.06 -9.04
N LEU A 67 -11.02 2.80 -9.76
CA LEU A 67 -11.05 2.15 -11.07
C LEU A 67 -11.68 0.75 -11.05
N ARG A 68 -11.91 0.16 -9.87
CA ARG A 68 -12.67 -1.09 -9.71
C ARG A 68 -14.19 -0.92 -9.75
N SER A 69 -14.68 0.33 -9.78
CA SER A 69 -16.11 0.60 -9.67
C SER A 69 -16.89 -0.13 -10.77
N PRO A 70 -17.98 -0.85 -10.43
CA PRO A 70 -18.77 -1.55 -11.43
C PRO A 70 -19.52 -0.62 -12.39
N THR A 71 -19.55 0.68 -12.11
CA THR A 71 -20.19 1.71 -12.93
C THR A 71 -19.32 2.23 -14.07
N LEU A 72 -18.01 1.95 -14.05
CA LEU A 72 -17.08 2.39 -15.09
C LEU A 72 -17.12 1.45 -16.30
N MET A 73 -16.94 2.03 -17.49
CA MET A 73 -16.82 1.27 -18.74
C MET A 73 -15.47 0.56 -18.81
N ASN A 74 -14.37 1.30 -18.63
CA ASN A 74 -13.04 0.74 -18.44
C ASN A 74 -12.78 0.64 -16.94
N ARG A 75 -12.56 -0.58 -16.46
CA ARG A 75 -12.39 -0.84 -15.02
C ARG A 75 -11.33 -1.90 -14.78
N THR A 76 -10.59 -1.76 -13.69
CA THR A 76 -9.57 -2.72 -13.29
C THR A 76 -9.54 -2.90 -11.78
N ASP A 77 -9.30 -4.13 -11.33
CA ASP A 77 -8.99 -4.46 -9.93
C ASP A 77 -7.47 -4.49 -9.67
N GLY A 78 -6.65 -4.21 -10.67
CA GLY A 78 -5.21 -4.38 -10.63
C GLY A 78 -4.43 -3.30 -9.87
N PHE A 79 -5.08 -2.34 -9.23
CA PHE A 79 -4.44 -1.42 -8.27
C PHE A 79 -4.86 -1.75 -6.85
N ILE A 80 -4.01 -1.51 -5.87
CA ILE A 80 -4.33 -1.81 -4.46
C ILE A 80 -5.52 -0.98 -3.95
N ARG A 81 -6.48 -1.64 -3.29
CA ARG A 81 -7.64 -0.95 -2.75
C ARG A 81 -7.29 -0.12 -1.53
N LEU A 82 -7.64 1.16 -1.57
CA LEU A 82 -7.65 2.03 -0.40
C LEU A 82 -8.96 1.80 0.38
N VAL A 83 -8.87 1.06 1.49
CA VAL A 83 -10.01 0.77 2.38
C VAL A 83 -10.43 2.02 3.18
N GLY A 84 -9.49 2.94 3.40
CA GLY A 84 -9.78 4.27 3.91
C GLY A 84 -8.52 5.04 4.28
N PHE A 85 -8.68 6.33 4.57
CA PHE A 85 -7.60 7.18 5.03
C PHE A 85 -8.04 8.09 6.18
N HIS A 86 -7.08 8.54 7.00
CA HIS A 86 -7.33 9.43 8.13
C HIS A 86 -6.17 10.41 8.33
N LEU A 87 -6.51 11.65 8.69
CA LEU A 87 -5.59 12.59 9.31
C LEU A 87 -5.77 12.50 10.83
N VAL A 88 -4.70 12.21 11.55
CA VAL A 88 -4.71 12.13 13.02
C VAL A 88 -3.61 13.00 13.62
N GLN A 89 -3.77 13.34 14.90
CA GLN A 89 -2.76 14.07 15.67
C GLN A 89 -2.52 13.38 17.01
N GLY A 90 -1.26 13.25 17.44
CA GLY A 90 -0.93 12.71 18.74
C GLY A 90 0.48 12.12 18.84
N THR A 91 0.72 11.37 19.90
CA THR A 91 1.95 10.57 20.04
C THR A 91 1.87 9.28 19.24
N TYR A 92 3.01 8.79 18.75
CA TYR A 92 3.08 7.48 18.10
C TYR A 92 2.55 6.35 19.03
N PRO A 93 1.52 5.58 18.60
CA PRO A 93 0.85 4.61 19.47
C PRO A 93 1.80 3.54 20.03
N ARG A 94 1.65 3.22 21.33
CA ARG A 94 2.50 2.23 22.02
C ARG A 94 2.55 0.88 21.29
N ALA A 95 1.41 0.39 20.81
CA ALA A 95 1.34 -0.89 20.10
C ALA A 95 2.18 -0.91 18.82
N LEU A 96 2.10 0.16 18.00
CA LEU A 96 2.91 0.30 16.79
C LEU A 96 4.41 0.42 17.11
N ARG A 97 4.77 1.18 18.15
CA ARG A 97 6.18 1.24 18.61
C ARG A 97 6.70 -0.13 19.03
N THR A 98 5.89 -0.92 19.74
CA THR A 98 6.29 -2.28 20.14
C THR A 98 6.49 -3.17 18.91
N ALA A 99 5.62 -3.07 17.91
CA ALA A 99 5.78 -3.79 16.65
C ALA A 99 7.04 -3.37 15.90
N TRP A 100 7.29 -2.06 15.81
CA TRP A 100 8.50 -1.49 15.19
C TRP A 100 9.79 -2.00 15.87
N LYS A 101 9.85 -1.94 17.21
CA LYS A 101 11.01 -2.44 17.98
C LYS A 101 11.24 -3.94 17.83
N LYS A 102 10.17 -4.73 17.64
CA LYS A 102 10.30 -6.16 17.38
C LYS A 102 10.90 -6.39 15.99
N TYR A 103 10.42 -5.66 14.98
CA TYR A 103 10.94 -5.72 13.62
C TYR A 103 12.41 -5.31 13.57
N ALA A 104 12.78 -4.15 14.13
CA ALA A 104 14.15 -3.64 14.17
C ALA A 104 15.18 -4.54 14.89
N LYS A 105 14.72 -5.50 15.70
CA LYS A 105 15.60 -6.53 16.31
C LYS A 105 15.86 -7.72 15.39
N ILE A 106 14.93 -8.00 14.48
CA ILE A 106 14.96 -9.16 13.58
C ILE A 106 15.55 -8.77 12.23
N SER A 107 15.24 -7.57 11.75
CA SER A 107 15.77 -6.95 10.54
C SER A 107 16.54 -5.68 10.91
N THR A 108 17.58 -5.37 10.14
CA THR A 108 18.26 -4.07 10.23
C THR A 108 17.33 -2.99 9.69
N SER A 109 16.51 -2.40 10.57
CA SER A 109 15.70 -1.22 10.23
C SER A 109 16.63 -0.08 9.85
N LEU A 110 16.38 0.53 8.69
CA LEU A 110 17.09 1.72 8.21
C LEU A 110 16.45 3.01 8.72
N ASN A 111 15.17 2.93 9.14
CA ASN A 111 14.42 4.05 9.69
C ASN A 111 14.75 4.33 11.16
N ASP A 112 14.50 5.57 11.58
CA ASP A 112 14.59 6.03 12.97
C ASP A 112 13.44 5.45 13.82
N ASP A 113 13.66 5.29 15.13
CA ASP A 113 12.57 4.93 16.05
C ASP A 113 11.52 6.07 16.09
N PRO A 114 10.26 5.82 15.69
CA PRO A 114 9.24 6.86 15.58
C PRO A 114 8.84 7.48 16.92
N SER A 115 9.36 6.98 18.05
CA SER A 115 9.22 7.61 19.36
C SER A 115 9.93 8.95 19.51
N ILE A 116 10.82 9.32 18.58
CA ILE A 116 11.44 10.65 18.53
C ILE A 116 10.42 11.77 18.24
N LEU A 117 9.29 11.44 17.61
CA LEU A 117 8.30 12.43 17.17
C LEU A 117 7.54 13.07 18.35
N PRO A 118 7.21 14.38 18.26
CA PRO A 118 6.57 15.12 19.34
C PRO A 118 5.12 14.68 19.60
N LYS A 119 4.58 15.06 20.76
CA LYS A 119 3.22 14.64 21.19
C LYS A 119 2.07 15.19 20.34
N ASN A 120 2.31 16.28 19.61
CA ASN A 120 1.35 16.97 18.76
C ASN A 120 1.60 16.73 17.26
N GLN A 121 2.38 15.68 16.92
CA GLN A 121 2.68 15.30 15.55
C GLN A 121 1.41 14.92 14.79
N HIS A 122 1.32 15.36 13.53
CA HIS A 122 0.25 14.94 12.61
C HIS A 122 0.71 13.73 11.79
N TYR A 123 -0.24 12.85 11.47
CA TYR A 123 0.01 11.68 10.63
C TYR A 123 -1.12 11.51 9.62
N ILE A 124 -0.75 11.14 8.40
CA ILE A 124 -1.66 10.53 7.43
C ILE A 124 -1.56 9.02 7.56
N LEU A 125 -2.73 8.39 7.63
CA LEU A 125 -2.89 6.96 7.74
C LEU A 125 -3.63 6.47 6.50
N LEU A 126 -2.95 5.68 5.67
CA LEU A 126 -3.52 5.07 4.47
C LEU A 126 -3.70 3.57 4.73
N CYS A 127 -4.96 3.12 4.77
CA CYS A 127 -5.30 1.73 5.04
C CYS A 127 -5.60 1.02 3.71
N TYR A 128 -4.69 0.16 3.28
CA TYR A 128 -4.82 -0.63 2.07
C TYR A 128 -5.28 -2.05 2.37
N GLU A 129 -5.90 -2.70 1.39
CA GLU A 129 -6.06 -4.16 1.45
C GLU A 129 -4.70 -4.88 1.49
N ILE A 130 -4.71 -6.16 1.82
CA ILE A 130 -3.49 -6.96 1.80
C ILE A 130 -3.30 -7.45 0.38
N GLY A 131 -2.30 -6.92 -0.34
CA GLY A 131 -2.07 -7.26 -1.75
C GLY A 131 -1.21 -8.51 -2.00
N GLY A 132 -0.69 -9.16 -0.95
CA GLY A 132 0.14 -10.36 -1.07
C GLY A 132 1.64 -10.10 -0.92
N ILE A 133 2.46 -10.75 -1.74
CA ILE A 133 3.93 -10.72 -1.68
C ILE A 133 4.46 -9.97 -2.90
N GLU A 134 5.49 -9.14 -2.71
CA GLU A 134 6.19 -8.40 -3.77
C GLU A 134 6.76 -9.35 -4.83
N LEU A 135 6.73 -8.94 -6.11
CA LEU A 135 7.24 -9.72 -7.23
C LEU A 135 8.72 -10.04 -7.07
N GLU A 136 9.51 -9.12 -6.50
CA GLU A 136 10.93 -9.34 -6.16
C GLU A 136 11.16 -10.62 -5.33
N LYS A 137 10.19 -10.95 -4.47
CA LYS A 137 10.23 -12.10 -3.55
C LYS A 137 9.37 -13.28 -4.02
N PHE A 138 8.67 -13.13 -5.14
CA PHE A 138 7.72 -14.13 -5.62
C PHE A 138 8.41 -15.18 -6.48
N GLU A 139 8.30 -16.44 -6.08
CA GLU A 139 8.79 -17.57 -6.87
C GLU A 139 7.76 -17.95 -7.94
N LEU A 140 8.15 -17.83 -9.21
CA LEU A 140 7.34 -18.26 -10.35
C LEU A 140 7.36 -19.79 -10.47
N ASP A 141 6.17 -20.39 -10.44
CA ASP A 141 5.96 -21.83 -10.63
C ASP A 141 5.97 -22.22 -12.13
N SER A 142 5.75 -21.26 -13.05
CA SER A 142 5.62 -21.52 -14.50
C SER A 142 5.76 -20.25 -15.37
N ILE A 143 5.96 -20.41 -16.68
CA ILE A 143 6.01 -19.27 -17.61
C ILE A 143 4.62 -18.65 -17.82
N GLU A 144 3.57 -19.45 -17.69
CA GLU A 144 2.18 -19.02 -17.76
C GLU A 144 1.84 -18.02 -16.65
N GLN A 145 2.41 -18.18 -15.44
CA GLN A 145 2.33 -17.18 -14.39
C GLN A 145 2.98 -15.85 -14.79
N ALA A 146 4.16 -15.91 -15.41
CA ALA A 146 4.86 -14.71 -15.87
C ALA A 146 4.03 -13.95 -16.92
N TYR A 147 3.43 -14.67 -17.87
CA TYR A 147 2.49 -14.07 -18.84
C TYR A 147 1.27 -13.47 -18.14
N SER A 148 0.66 -14.18 -17.20
CA SER A 148 -0.50 -13.69 -16.46
C SER A 148 -0.23 -12.39 -15.72
N ILE A 149 0.90 -12.30 -15.00
CA ILE A 149 1.35 -11.10 -14.28
C ILE A 149 1.56 -9.96 -15.29
N THR A 150 2.34 -10.22 -16.34
CA THR A 150 2.65 -9.21 -17.37
C THR A 150 1.39 -8.63 -18.01
N TYR A 151 0.43 -9.46 -18.38
CA TYR A 151 -0.84 -8.99 -18.95
C TYR A 151 -1.66 -8.18 -17.96
N GLN A 152 -1.74 -8.62 -16.70
CA GLN A 152 -2.46 -7.86 -15.67
C GLN A 152 -1.84 -6.49 -15.40
N VAL A 153 -0.49 -6.38 -15.38
CA VAL A 153 0.19 -5.08 -15.31
C VAL A 153 -0.21 -4.21 -16.49
N ALA A 154 0.00 -4.72 -17.71
CA ALA A 154 -0.23 -3.95 -18.93
C ALA A 154 -1.67 -3.45 -19.05
N PHE A 155 -2.67 -4.31 -18.81
CA PHE A 155 -4.07 -3.91 -18.89
C PHE A 155 -4.48 -2.93 -17.78
N SER A 156 -3.93 -3.08 -16.56
CA SER A 156 -4.25 -2.16 -15.47
C SER A 156 -3.70 -0.76 -15.72
N LEU A 157 -2.46 -0.67 -16.22
CA LEU A 157 -1.88 0.60 -16.64
C LEU A 157 -2.64 1.22 -17.80
N LEU A 158 -2.97 0.43 -18.84
CA LEU A 158 -3.76 0.92 -19.99
C LEU A 158 -5.10 1.54 -19.55
N ILE A 159 -5.80 0.90 -18.61
CA ILE A 159 -7.07 1.42 -18.09
C ILE A 159 -6.85 2.71 -17.29
N ALA A 160 -5.80 2.78 -16.48
CA ALA A 160 -5.51 4.01 -15.73
C ALA A 160 -5.02 5.16 -16.64
N GLU A 161 -4.29 4.85 -17.70
CA GLU A 161 -3.91 5.81 -18.74
C GLU A 161 -5.16 6.38 -19.43
N GLU A 162 -6.10 5.54 -19.84
CA GLU A 162 -7.33 5.96 -20.53
C GLU A 162 -8.28 6.76 -19.61
N GLU A 163 -8.49 6.31 -18.36
CA GLU A 163 -9.48 6.92 -17.46
C GLU A 163 -8.92 8.14 -16.71
N LEU A 164 -7.61 8.18 -16.43
CA LEU A 164 -7.01 9.15 -15.51
C LEU A 164 -5.77 9.85 -16.07
N PHE A 165 -5.33 9.55 -17.30
CA PHE A 165 -4.03 9.99 -17.84
C PHE A 165 -2.87 9.64 -16.89
N PHE A 166 -2.99 8.49 -16.22
CA PHE A 166 -2.07 8.09 -15.17
C PHE A 166 -0.74 7.57 -15.72
N GLU A 167 0.35 7.93 -15.04
CA GLU A 167 1.68 7.34 -15.23
C GLU A 167 2.21 6.90 -13.87
N HIS A 168 2.65 5.64 -13.74
CA HIS A 168 3.14 5.13 -12.45
C HIS A 168 4.49 5.75 -12.03
N ARG A 169 5.39 5.99 -12.98
CA ARG A 169 6.73 6.60 -12.84
C ARG A 169 7.75 5.89 -11.94
N ASP A 170 7.31 4.95 -11.11
CA ASP A 170 8.18 4.16 -10.22
C ASP A 170 7.75 2.69 -10.17
N LEU A 171 7.44 2.09 -11.32
CA LEU A 171 6.95 0.70 -11.37
C LEU A 171 8.13 -0.29 -11.41
N HIS A 172 8.71 -0.57 -10.25
CA HIS A 172 9.67 -1.67 -10.07
C HIS A 172 8.98 -2.92 -9.49
N ASP A 173 9.66 -4.06 -9.46
CA ASP A 173 9.15 -5.35 -8.98
C ASP A 173 8.66 -5.33 -7.51
N GLY A 174 9.30 -4.56 -6.64
CA GLY A 174 8.82 -4.26 -5.28
C GLY A 174 7.45 -3.56 -5.20
N ASN A 175 7.00 -2.91 -6.29
CA ASN A 175 5.69 -2.25 -6.38
C ASN A 175 4.61 -3.12 -7.04
N ILE A 176 4.93 -4.36 -7.39
CA ILE A 176 3.97 -5.33 -7.91
C ILE A 176 3.74 -6.39 -6.84
N LEU A 177 2.53 -6.43 -6.26
CA LEU A 177 2.16 -7.49 -5.32
C LEU A 177 1.40 -8.61 -6.02
N ILE A 178 1.77 -9.83 -5.66
CA ILE A 178 1.16 -11.06 -6.14
C ILE A 178 0.41 -11.70 -4.98
N GLN A 179 -0.88 -11.92 -5.19
CA GLN A 179 -1.70 -12.75 -4.32
C GLN A 179 -2.14 -13.98 -5.10
N LYS A 180 -1.83 -15.18 -4.56
CA LYS A 180 -2.40 -16.41 -5.10
C LYS A 180 -3.90 -16.39 -4.79
N ASP A 181 -4.70 -16.22 -5.82
CA ASP A 181 -6.14 -16.36 -5.76
C ASP A 181 -6.53 -17.60 -6.56
N TYR A 182 -7.35 -18.45 -5.95
CA TYR A 182 -7.90 -19.65 -6.61
C TYR A 182 -9.28 -19.36 -7.23
N SER A 183 -9.75 -18.11 -7.15
CA SER A 183 -11.00 -17.61 -7.72
C SER A 183 -10.79 -17.07 -9.14
N VAL A 184 -11.65 -17.47 -10.07
CA VAL A 184 -11.57 -17.06 -11.49
C VAL A 184 -12.16 -15.66 -11.69
N ALA A 185 -11.34 -14.74 -12.23
CA ALA A 185 -11.66 -13.60 -13.12
C ALA A 185 -11.19 -12.22 -12.62
N VAL A 186 -10.03 -11.76 -13.13
CA VAL A 186 -9.59 -10.35 -12.99
C VAL A 186 -9.68 -9.58 -14.32
N CYS A 187 -9.63 -10.24 -15.49
CA CYS A 187 -9.92 -9.60 -16.78
C CYS A 187 -10.67 -10.56 -17.72
N ARG A 188 -11.85 -10.17 -18.23
CA ARG A 188 -12.63 -10.94 -19.21
C ARG A 188 -12.08 -10.79 -20.64
N CYS A 189 -10.79 -11.04 -20.84
CA CYS A 189 -10.27 -11.26 -22.17
C CYS A 189 -9.16 -12.32 -22.13
N VAL A 190 -9.34 -13.36 -22.95
CA VAL A 190 -8.48 -14.53 -23.18
C VAL A 190 -8.66 -15.72 -22.19
N SER A 191 -8.50 -16.92 -22.74
CA SER A 191 -9.04 -18.23 -22.37
C SER A 191 -8.73 -18.81 -20.98
N ARG A 192 -9.67 -19.65 -20.52
CA ARG A 192 -9.68 -20.43 -19.28
C ARG A 192 -8.39 -21.22 -19.02
N SER A 193 -7.73 -20.90 -17.91
CA SER A 193 -7.12 -21.76 -16.87
C SER A 193 -5.81 -21.09 -16.44
N TYR A 194 -5.57 -20.97 -15.13
CA TYR A 194 -4.43 -20.28 -14.48
C TYR A 194 -4.57 -18.75 -14.40
N TRP A 195 -5.21 -18.26 -13.33
CA TRP A 195 -5.28 -16.83 -13.03
C TRP A 195 -4.76 -16.60 -11.61
N TYR A 196 -3.85 -15.64 -11.45
CA TYR A 196 -3.33 -15.15 -10.16
C TYR A 196 -3.83 -13.73 -9.99
N MET A 197 -4.23 -13.30 -8.79
CA MET A 197 -4.66 -11.93 -8.57
C MET A 197 -3.42 -11.07 -8.36
N MET A 198 -3.16 -10.17 -9.30
CA MET A 198 -2.06 -9.23 -9.21
C MET A 198 -2.57 -7.85 -8.77
N THR A 199 -1.88 -7.24 -7.84
CA THR A 199 -2.19 -5.91 -7.33
C THR A 199 -0.95 -5.01 -7.48
N ILE A 200 -1.02 -4.02 -8.35
CA ILE A 200 -0.03 -2.93 -8.44
C ILE A 200 -0.21 -2.04 -7.21
N ILE A 201 0.87 -1.86 -6.44
CA ILE A 201 0.94 -0.79 -5.45
C ILE A 201 1.65 0.39 -6.09
N THR A 202 1.07 1.56 -5.94
CA THR A 202 1.82 2.80 -6.12
C THR A 202 2.38 3.20 -4.77
N LEU A 203 3.65 2.88 -4.50
CA LEU A 203 4.37 3.48 -3.39
C LEU A 203 4.99 4.79 -3.89
N PHE A 204 4.46 5.93 -3.42
CA PHE A 204 5.16 7.23 -3.45
C PHE A 204 5.88 7.51 -2.12
#